data_AF-A0A5B0BL80-F1
#
_entry.id   AF-A0A5B0BL80-F1
#
_cell.length_a   1.000
_cell.length_b   1.000
_cell.length_c   1.000
_cell.angle_alpha   90.00
_cell.angle_beta   90.00
_cell.angle_gamma   90.00
#
_symmetry.space_group_name_H-M   'P 1'
#
loop_
_entity.id
_entity.type
_entity.pdbx_description
1 polymer ?
#
loop_
_entity_poly.entity_id
_entity_poly.type
_entity_poly.pdbx_seq_one_letter_code
_entity_poly.pdbx_strand_id
1 'polypeptide(L)'
;MSQPQLRRGPSRPDPEPHVPHGPRPARLVRWLGGFGAAAAGYAVFQSVFGLLPDNLGGQSARYAVALVGGLGTAVAVWLSAALLRARSEHNSATGSGQLPVPGGTGPDGPGPLPDLFSAAYRALAENICVVDDPVRGRLTGWPHSLGESGPGRPTSVGTAYGLHIMLDLGMPEGRVGAGDLVDTLWRLRLPDGGWSARSQGSEARPEVTAHVLGALARAGASRERLAEEVAICEARFTTELDRTGRELTHVVTTVLRGLLRAAPDSAALPLLRDHLVEGAVTDPRRRHLRCWGYRLAPPHGPPSPLHTAQAVVALDRVARVLGGESGNARAAREDGVRWLLACPDAPHDTCLDLSNLREEVRRPRTDDPTRHEVLNVRHFTASWIVRALLTPGARALAREDGVEEEWRELLNGAASAVLAGQTDGVWTWMRDDSSELRRPMWMTYQGLSALRSHAVWMYQPSTRQPNG
;
A
#
# COMPACT_ATOMS: atom_id res chain seq x y z
N MET A 1 20.62 48.04 58.17
CA MET A 1 21.75 47.09 58.19
C MET A 1 22.15 46.79 56.76
N SER A 2 23.43 47.05 56.46
CA SER A 2 24.26 46.48 55.38
C SER A 2 23.91 46.76 53.91
N GLN A 3 24.48 47.85 53.40
CA GLN A 3 25.05 47.93 52.04
C GLN A 3 26.45 47.24 52.04
N PRO A 4 27.01 46.80 50.89
CA PRO A 4 27.70 47.76 50.02
C PRO A 4 27.57 47.54 48.50
N GLN A 5 27.68 48.69 47.83
CA GLN A 5 27.93 48.92 46.41
C GLN A 5 29.29 48.37 45.95
N LEU A 6 29.46 48.21 44.63
CA LEU A 6 30.64 48.49 43.78
C LEU A 6 30.35 47.88 42.39
N ARG A 7 30.73 48.38 41.21
CA ARG A 7 31.11 49.69 40.64
C ARG A 7 31.26 49.40 39.13
N ARG A 8 31.02 50.41 38.29
CA ARG A 8 31.15 50.45 36.82
C ARG A 8 32.51 49.97 36.26
N GLY A 9 32.52 49.47 35.02
CA GLY A 9 33.61 49.69 34.05
C GLY A 9 33.73 48.63 32.93
N PRO A 10 34.36 48.92 31.77
CA PRO A 10 33.72 48.74 30.46
C PRO A 10 34.35 47.71 29.50
N SER A 11 33.59 47.39 28.45
CA SER A 11 34.00 46.97 27.08
C SER A 11 34.88 45.72 26.88
N ARG A 12 34.27 44.66 26.31
CA ARG A 12 34.92 43.82 25.29
C ARG A 12 33.86 43.25 24.33
N PRO A 13 34.02 43.37 23.00
CA PRO A 13 33.16 42.68 22.06
C PRO A 13 33.47 41.18 22.11
N ASP A 14 32.42 40.36 22.14
CA ASP A 14 32.56 38.92 21.96
C ASP A 14 33.12 38.62 20.57
N PRO A 15 34.04 37.64 20.45
CA PRO A 15 34.62 37.28 19.16
C PRO A 15 33.55 36.59 18.30
N GLU A 16 33.39 37.07 17.07
CA GLU A 16 32.66 36.34 16.02
C GLU A 16 33.18 34.90 15.95
N PRO A 17 32.29 33.89 15.81
CA PRO A 17 32.73 32.54 15.59
C PRO A 17 33.48 32.47 14.25
N HIS A 18 34.77 32.19 14.32
CA HIS A 18 35.59 31.77 13.18
C HIS A 18 34.90 30.61 12.46
N VAL A 19 34.37 30.88 11.27
CA VAL A 19 33.95 29.84 10.33
C VAL A 19 35.21 29.35 9.61
N PRO A 20 35.68 28.10 9.81
CA PRO A 20 36.74 27.56 8.99
C PRO A 20 36.18 27.31 7.59
N HIS A 21 36.70 28.00 6.58
CA HIS A 21 36.45 27.67 5.18
C HIS A 21 37.07 26.32 4.83
N GLY A 22 36.35 25.24 5.16
CA GLY A 22 36.58 23.92 4.59
C GLY A 22 36.10 23.86 3.13
N PRO A 23 36.74 23.05 2.27
CA PRO A 23 36.34 22.94 0.88
C PRO A 23 34.91 22.39 0.77
N ARG A 24 34.06 23.09 0.00
CA ARG A 24 32.65 22.74 -0.26
C ARG A 24 32.51 21.27 -0.72
N PRO A 25 31.65 20.44 -0.11
CA PRO A 25 31.50 19.02 -0.45
C PRO A 25 30.92 18.76 -1.86
N ALA A 26 30.26 19.75 -2.46
CA ALA A 26 29.60 19.60 -3.77
C ALA A 26 30.57 19.36 -4.95
N ARG A 27 31.84 19.79 -4.87
CA ARG A 27 32.83 19.50 -5.92
C ARG A 27 33.45 18.11 -5.78
N LEU A 28 33.62 17.61 -4.55
CA LEU A 28 34.18 16.28 -4.29
C LEU A 28 33.20 15.17 -4.67
N VAL A 29 31.90 15.36 -4.38
CA VAL A 29 30.82 14.43 -4.77
C VAL A 29 30.62 14.41 -6.29
N ARG A 30 30.76 15.56 -6.97
CA ARG A 30 30.71 15.64 -8.44
C ARG A 30 31.94 15.03 -9.11
N TRP A 31 33.09 15.02 -8.44
CA TRP A 31 34.32 14.37 -8.91
C TRP A 31 34.29 12.85 -8.71
N LEU A 32 33.78 12.38 -7.55
CA LEU A 32 33.61 10.94 -7.25
C LEU A 32 32.54 10.26 -8.12
N GLY A 33 31.50 10.99 -8.53
CA GLY A 33 30.50 10.50 -9.49
C GLY A 33 31.07 10.16 -10.88
N GLY A 34 32.26 10.68 -11.23
CA GLY A 34 32.97 10.32 -12.46
C GLY A 34 33.69 8.97 -12.39
N PHE A 35 34.10 8.53 -11.19
CA PHE A 35 34.85 7.28 -11.00
C PHE A 35 33.97 6.05 -10.80
N GLY A 36 32.67 6.21 -10.50
CA GLY A 36 31.77 5.08 -10.24
C GLY A 36 31.64 4.09 -11.40
N ALA A 37 31.61 4.59 -12.65
CA ALA A 37 31.55 3.75 -13.84
C ALA A 37 32.86 2.96 -14.05
N ALA A 38 34.01 3.62 -13.91
CA ALA A 38 35.31 2.96 -14.05
C ALA A 38 35.55 1.93 -12.93
N ALA A 39 35.16 2.25 -11.68
CA ALA A 39 35.25 1.35 -10.55
C ALA A 39 34.35 0.10 -10.73
N ALA A 40 33.11 0.29 -11.18
CA ALA A 40 32.20 -0.82 -11.47
C ALA A 40 32.73 -1.71 -12.61
N GLY A 41 33.26 -1.09 -13.68
CA GLY A 41 33.88 -1.84 -14.78
C GLY A 41 35.12 -2.62 -14.33
N TYR A 42 35.97 -2.02 -13.50
CA TYR A 42 37.15 -2.69 -12.96
C TYR A 42 36.80 -3.84 -12.01
N ALA A 43 35.77 -3.69 -11.19
CA ALA A 43 35.27 -4.77 -10.33
C ALA A 43 34.81 -5.98 -11.16
N VAL A 44 34.03 -5.74 -12.22
CA VAL A 44 33.58 -6.82 -13.13
C VAL A 44 34.76 -7.43 -13.90
N PHE A 45 35.72 -6.63 -14.35
CA PHE A 45 36.94 -7.14 -14.95
C PHE A 45 37.65 -8.15 -14.02
N GLN A 46 37.89 -7.76 -12.76
CA GLN A 46 38.57 -8.62 -11.78
C GLN A 46 37.78 -9.89 -11.48
N SER A 47 36.46 -9.79 -11.30
CA SER A 47 35.60 -10.95 -11.06
C SER A 47 35.57 -11.91 -12.25
N VAL A 48 35.41 -11.41 -13.47
CA VAL A 48 35.39 -12.25 -14.68
C VAL A 48 36.76 -12.88 -14.90
N PHE A 49 37.85 -12.12 -14.75
CA PHE A 49 39.20 -12.65 -14.91
C PHE A 49 39.49 -13.80 -13.93
N GLY A 50 39.07 -13.66 -12.66
CA GLY A 50 39.23 -14.67 -11.62
C GLY A 50 38.37 -15.94 -11.80
N LEU A 51 37.24 -15.83 -12.51
CA LEU A 51 36.32 -16.96 -12.75
C LEU A 51 36.58 -17.74 -14.04
N LEU A 52 37.28 -17.13 -15.02
CA LEU A 52 37.55 -17.80 -16.29
C LEU A 52 38.60 -18.92 -16.12
N PRO A 53 38.33 -20.15 -16.60
CA PRO A 53 39.26 -21.27 -16.46
C PRO A 53 40.54 -21.09 -17.32
N ASP A 54 41.65 -21.66 -16.86
CA ASP A 54 42.98 -21.55 -17.49
C ASP A 54 43.06 -22.16 -18.90
N ASN A 55 42.09 -23.00 -19.28
CA ASN A 55 42.05 -23.72 -20.56
C ASN A 55 41.41 -22.92 -21.71
N LEU A 56 40.88 -21.71 -21.45
CA LEU A 56 40.32 -20.84 -22.48
C LEU A 56 41.43 -20.15 -23.28
N GLY A 57 41.86 -20.77 -24.39
CA GLY A 57 42.57 -20.10 -25.50
C GLY A 57 43.87 -19.35 -25.18
N GLY A 58 44.43 -19.52 -23.98
CA GLY A 58 45.60 -18.79 -23.47
C GLY A 58 45.26 -17.52 -22.68
N GLN A 59 46.24 -17.00 -21.94
CA GLN A 59 46.07 -15.82 -21.06
C GLN A 59 45.48 -14.61 -21.78
N SER A 60 45.87 -14.38 -23.04
CA SER A 60 45.37 -13.28 -23.87
C SER A 60 43.85 -13.31 -24.08
N ALA A 61 43.26 -14.50 -24.22
CA ALA A 61 41.81 -14.64 -24.40
C ALA A 61 41.03 -14.32 -23.12
N ARG A 62 41.57 -14.70 -21.96
CA ARG A 62 40.98 -14.37 -20.65
C ARG A 62 41.00 -12.87 -20.37
N TYR A 63 42.12 -12.21 -20.67
CA TYR A 63 42.23 -10.76 -20.59
C TYR A 63 41.23 -10.08 -21.53
N ALA A 64 41.09 -10.56 -22.77
CA ALA A 64 40.15 -9.98 -23.73
C ALA A 64 38.70 -10.08 -23.25
N VAL A 65 38.26 -11.24 -22.76
CA VAL A 65 36.88 -11.43 -22.26
C VAL A 65 36.62 -10.60 -21.01
N ALA A 66 37.54 -10.60 -20.05
CA ALA A 66 37.42 -9.77 -18.85
C ALA A 66 37.40 -8.28 -19.18
N LEU A 67 38.25 -7.83 -20.12
CA LEU A 67 38.32 -6.44 -20.57
C LEU A 67 37.03 -5.99 -21.24
N VAL A 68 36.47 -6.82 -22.13
CA VAL A 68 35.19 -6.52 -22.78
C VAL A 68 34.05 -6.46 -21.76
N GLY A 69 34.00 -7.39 -20.80
CA GLY A 69 33.00 -7.39 -19.73
C GLY A 69 33.09 -6.16 -18.82
N GLY A 70 34.30 -5.79 -18.42
CA GLY A 70 34.56 -4.60 -17.60
C GLY A 70 34.21 -3.29 -18.33
N LEU A 71 34.65 -3.14 -19.58
CA LEU A 71 34.34 -1.95 -20.40
C LEU A 71 32.83 -1.83 -20.68
N GLY A 72 32.17 -2.93 -21.02
CA GLY A 72 30.72 -2.95 -21.25
C GLY A 72 29.94 -2.51 -20.00
N THR A 73 30.35 -2.99 -18.82
CA THR A 73 29.75 -2.58 -17.55
C THR A 73 29.99 -1.10 -17.25
N ALA A 74 31.21 -0.61 -17.44
CA ALA A 74 31.51 0.81 -17.24
C ALA A 74 30.66 1.71 -18.14
N VAL A 75 30.51 1.36 -19.41
CA VAL A 75 29.68 2.12 -20.37
C VAL A 75 28.21 2.09 -19.96
N ALA A 76 27.68 0.93 -19.55
CA ALA A 76 26.28 0.81 -19.12
C ALA A 76 25.97 1.65 -17.87
N VAL A 77 26.87 1.62 -16.87
CA VAL A 77 26.73 2.45 -15.65
C VAL A 77 26.84 3.93 -15.99
N TRP A 78 27.77 4.31 -16.87
CA TRP A 78 27.93 5.69 -17.32
C TRP A 78 26.70 6.21 -18.07
N LEU A 79 26.15 5.42 -19.01
CA LEU A 79 24.93 5.76 -19.75
C LEU A 79 23.72 5.91 -18.82
N SER A 80 23.59 5.01 -17.83
CA SER A 80 22.52 5.09 -16.82
C SER A 80 22.62 6.38 -16.00
N ALA A 81 23.84 6.73 -15.56
CA ALA A 81 24.09 7.98 -14.85
C ALA A 81 23.91 9.23 -15.75
N ALA A 82 24.20 9.14 -17.04
CA ALA A 82 23.95 10.21 -18.01
C ALA A 82 22.45 10.42 -18.25
N LEU A 83 21.67 9.34 -18.38
CA LEU A 83 20.20 9.39 -18.51
C LEU A 83 19.53 9.98 -17.26
N LEU A 84 19.99 9.60 -16.07
CA LEU A 84 19.50 10.17 -14.81
C LEU A 84 19.81 11.68 -14.71
N ARG A 85 21.01 12.10 -15.13
CA ARG A 85 21.37 13.52 -15.21
C ARG A 85 20.51 14.29 -16.22
N ALA A 86 20.33 13.75 -17.43
CA ALA A 86 19.48 14.35 -18.45
C ALA A 86 18.02 14.51 -17.97
N ARG A 87 17.48 13.52 -17.24
CA ARG A 87 16.15 13.62 -16.61
C ARG A 87 16.10 14.68 -15.51
N SER A 88 17.14 14.79 -14.70
CA SER A 88 17.21 15.82 -13.66
C SER A 88 17.34 17.24 -14.24
N GLU A 89 18.04 17.40 -15.36
CA GLU A 89 18.18 18.68 -16.07
C GLU A 89 16.89 19.06 -16.79
N HIS A 90 16.15 18.10 -17.34
CA HIS A 90 14.81 18.34 -17.91
C HIS A 90 13.80 18.77 -16.84
N ASN A 91 13.92 18.24 -15.62
CA ASN A 91 13.14 18.69 -14.47
C ASN A 91 13.63 20.03 -13.88
N SER A 92 14.82 20.50 -14.26
CA SER A 92 15.41 21.77 -13.77
C SER A 92 15.23 22.93 -14.74
N ALA A 93 14.73 22.68 -15.96
CA ALA A 93 14.48 23.70 -16.97
C ALA A 93 13.03 24.25 -16.91
N THR A 94 12.60 24.63 -15.71
CA THR A 94 11.55 25.65 -15.53
C THR A 94 11.92 26.55 -14.36
N GLY A 95 12.48 27.71 -14.69
CA GLY A 95 12.37 28.92 -13.87
C GLY A 95 13.22 28.98 -12.61
N SER A 96 14.44 29.50 -12.75
CA SER A 96 15.05 30.36 -11.74
C SER A 96 14.13 31.58 -11.48
N GLY A 97 13.21 31.42 -10.55
CA GLY A 97 12.45 32.50 -9.92
C GLY A 97 12.54 32.30 -8.41
N GLN A 98 12.98 33.34 -7.69
CA GLN A 98 13.00 33.40 -6.23
C GLN A 98 11.72 32.78 -5.64
N LEU A 99 11.89 31.73 -4.83
CA LEU A 99 10.84 31.25 -3.95
C LEU A 99 10.57 32.36 -2.91
N PRO A 100 9.35 32.94 -2.85
CA PRO A 100 8.96 33.70 -1.68
C PRO A 100 8.75 32.70 -0.54
N VAL A 101 9.35 33.01 0.60
CA VAL A 101 8.96 32.46 1.90
C VAL A 101 7.43 32.58 2.01
N PRO A 102 6.67 31.50 2.27
CA PRO A 102 5.26 31.65 2.57
C PRO A 102 5.13 32.21 3.98
N GLY A 103 5.22 33.54 4.05
CA GLY A 103 4.52 34.33 5.04
C GLY A 103 3.02 34.08 4.89
N GLY A 104 2.34 33.99 6.03
CA GLY A 104 0.97 33.53 6.12
C GLY A 104 0.00 34.23 5.16
N THR A 105 -0.81 33.41 4.50
CA THR A 105 -2.13 33.79 4.03
C THR A 105 -3.11 32.74 4.50
N GLY A 106 -4.21 33.21 5.10
CA GLY A 106 -5.32 32.38 5.54
C GLY A 106 -6.04 31.65 4.39
N PRO A 107 -7.12 30.93 4.72
CA PRO A 107 -7.70 29.88 3.90
C PRO A 107 -8.57 30.47 2.80
N ASP A 108 -8.37 30.09 1.53
CA ASP A 108 -9.42 30.08 0.51
C ASP A 108 -8.92 29.36 -0.76
N GLY A 109 -9.08 28.04 -0.75
CA GLY A 109 -8.81 27.14 -1.87
C GLY A 109 -8.72 25.69 -1.36
N PRO A 110 -9.48 24.73 -1.92
CA PRO A 110 -9.27 23.33 -1.58
C PRO A 110 -7.85 22.91 -1.98
N GLY A 111 -7.14 22.21 -1.09
CA GLY A 111 -5.79 21.69 -1.38
C GLY A 111 -5.74 20.68 -2.53
N PRO A 112 -4.62 19.98 -2.75
CA PRO A 112 -4.46 19.04 -3.88
C PRO A 112 -5.42 17.82 -3.84
N LEU A 113 -6.09 17.58 -2.72
CA LEU A 113 -6.93 16.38 -2.53
C LEU A 113 -8.32 16.48 -3.18
N PRO A 114 -9.09 17.59 -3.07
CA PRO A 114 -10.30 17.76 -3.86
C PRO A 114 -10.08 17.67 -5.38
N ASP A 115 -8.97 18.18 -5.89
CA ASP A 115 -8.61 18.04 -7.30
C ASP A 115 -8.33 16.57 -7.67
N LEU A 116 -7.56 15.86 -6.83
CA LEU A 116 -7.34 14.42 -6.97
C LEU A 116 -8.66 13.63 -6.98
N PHE A 117 -9.60 13.95 -6.10
CA PHE A 117 -10.90 13.28 -6.00
C PHE A 117 -11.78 13.58 -7.21
N SER A 118 -11.75 14.82 -7.70
CA SER A 118 -12.43 15.22 -8.92
C SER A 118 -11.86 14.51 -10.15
N ALA A 119 -10.53 14.42 -10.25
CA ALA A 119 -9.85 13.68 -11.31
C ALA A 119 -10.18 12.18 -11.26
N ALA A 120 -10.16 11.57 -10.08
CA ALA A 120 -10.54 10.17 -9.90
C ALA A 120 -12.00 9.92 -10.27
N TYR A 121 -12.93 10.79 -9.85
CA TYR A 121 -14.34 10.71 -10.22
C TYR A 121 -14.50 10.74 -11.74
N ARG A 122 -13.88 11.73 -12.41
CA ARG A 122 -13.93 11.89 -13.86
C ARG A 122 -13.41 10.64 -14.57
N ALA A 123 -12.23 10.15 -14.18
CA ALA A 123 -11.63 8.97 -14.78
C ALA A 123 -12.53 7.73 -14.62
N LEU A 124 -13.17 7.55 -13.46
CA LEU A 124 -14.10 6.44 -13.22
C LEU A 124 -15.39 6.57 -14.02
N ALA A 125 -15.98 7.77 -14.07
CA ALA A 125 -17.20 8.04 -14.83
C ALA A 125 -16.98 7.85 -16.34
N GLU A 126 -15.83 8.26 -16.88
CA GLU A 126 -15.46 8.08 -18.28
C GLU A 126 -15.22 6.60 -18.66
N ASN A 127 -14.80 5.78 -17.69
CA ASN A 127 -14.48 4.37 -17.91
C ASN A 127 -15.57 3.42 -17.41
N ILE A 128 -16.77 3.91 -17.08
CA ILE A 128 -17.88 3.04 -16.70
C ILE A 128 -18.37 2.26 -17.92
N CYS A 129 -18.62 0.96 -17.72
CA CYS A 129 -19.14 0.08 -18.76
C CYS A 129 -20.63 -0.18 -18.51
N VAL A 130 -21.43 -0.03 -19.56
CA VAL A 130 -22.83 -0.45 -19.61
C VAL A 130 -22.96 -1.53 -20.67
N VAL A 131 -23.37 -2.73 -20.28
CA VAL A 131 -23.46 -3.90 -21.16
C VAL A 131 -24.81 -4.57 -20.97
N ASP A 132 -25.55 -4.78 -22.05
CA ASP A 132 -26.76 -5.61 -22.03
C ASP A 132 -26.36 -7.09 -22.15
N ASP A 133 -26.38 -7.80 -21.01
CA ASP A 133 -26.11 -9.22 -20.99
C ASP A 133 -27.39 -10.01 -21.28
N PRO A 134 -27.37 -10.99 -22.21
CA PRO A 134 -28.58 -11.71 -22.61
C PRO A 134 -29.21 -12.55 -21.49
N VAL A 135 -28.45 -12.91 -20.45
CA VAL A 135 -28.92 -13.75 -19.33
C VAL A 135 -29.21 -12.90 -18.09
N ARG A 136 -28.37 -11.92 -17.80
CA ARG A 136 -28.39 -11.13 -16.56
C ARG A 136 -29.05 -9.77 -16.72
N GLY A 137 -29.43 -9.40 -17.95
CA GLY A 137 -29.93 -8.08 -18.28
C GLY A 137 -28.83 -7.02 -18.29
N ARG A 138 -29.22 -5.75 -18.17
CA ARG A 138 -28.30 -4.62 -18.18
C ARG A 138 -27.31 -4.66 -17.01
N LEU A 139 -26.03 -4.52 -17.27
CA LEU A 139 -24.96 -4.46 -16.27
C LEU A 139 -24.26 -3.12 -16.36
N THR A 140 -24.12 -2.42 -15.24
CA THR A 140 -23.45 -1.12 -15.12
C THR A 140 -22.35 -1.23 -14.08
N GLY A 141 -21.10 -0.92 -14.45
CA GLY A 141 -19.99 -0.99 -13.51
C GLY A 141 -18.64 -0.99 -14.22
N TRP A 142 -17.64 -1.62 -13.61
CA TRP A 142 -16.28 -1.59 -14.15
C TRP A 142 -15.69 -2.98 -14.36
N PRO A 143 -14.83 -3.13 -15.38
CA PRO A 143 -13.90 -4.25 -15.47
C PRO A 143 -12.93 -4.26 -14.27
N HIS A 144 -12.07 -5.27 -14.21
CA HIS A 144 -11.11 -5.39 -13.11
C HIS A 144 -10.06 -4.26 -13.12
N SER A 145 -9.69 -3.79 -14.32
CA SER A 145 -8.78 -2.66 -14.56
C SER A 145 -9.34 -1.67 -15.57
N LEU A 146 -9.05 -0.39 -15.38
CA LEU A 146 -9.45 0.68 -16.30
C LEU A 146 -8.66 0.62 -17.60
N GLY A 147 -9.36 0.67 -18.73
CA GLY A 147 -8.78 0.57 -20.08
C GLY A 147 -8.27 -0.82 -20.45
N GLU A 148 -8.89 -1.90 -19.95
CA GLU A 148 -8.64 -3.25 -20.46
C GLU A 148 -8.92 -3.33 -21.97
N SER A 149 -8.02 -3.98 -22.73
CA SER A 149 -8.18 -4.22 -24.16
C SER A 149 -9.35 -5.16 -24.45
N GLY A 150 -10.31 -4.71 -25.27
CA GLY A 150 -11.54 -5.43 -25.61
C GLY A 150 -12.81 -4.75 -25.08
N PRO A 151 -14.01 -5.32 -25.31
CA PRO A 151 -15.23 -4.76 -24.75
C PRO A 151 -15.21 -4.91 -23.23
N GLY A 152 -14.88 -3.81 -22.54
CA GLY A 152 -14.87 -3.75 -21.09
C GLY A 152 -16.22 -4.19 -20.52
N ARG A 153 -16.22 -5.23 -19.68
CA ARG A 153 -17.43 -5.76 -19.06
C ARG A 153 -17.36 -5.62 -17.54
N PRO A 154 -18.45 -5.17 -16.87
CA PRO A 154 -18.53 -5.15 -15.42
C PRO A 154 -18.20 -6.50 -14.79
N THR A 155 -17.37 -6.48 -13.75
CA THR A 155 -17.03 -7.67 -12.94
C THR A 155 -17.42 -7.43 -11.48
N SER A 156 -17.63 -8.49 -10.71
CA SER A 156 -18.00 -8.38 -9.28
C SER A 156 -16.95 -7.58 -8.50
N VAL A 157 -15.67 -7.91 -8.71
CA VAL A 157 -14.53 -7.23 -8.04
C VAL A 157 -14.39 -5.78 -8.49
N GLY A 158 -14.34 -5.52 -9.79
CA GLY A 158 -14.20 -4.15 -10.32
C GLY A 158 -15.35 -3.24 -9.89
N THR A 159 -16.58 -3.76 -9.95
CA THR A 159 -17.80 -3.03 -9.58
C THR A 159 -17.90 -2.81 -8.07
N ALA A 160 -17.50 -3.76 -7.23
CA ALA A 160 -17.49 -3.59 -5.77
C ALA A 160 -16.46 -2.54 -5.33
N TYR A 161 -15.25 -2.54 -5.90
CA TYR A 161 -14.28 -1.46 -5.67
C TYR A 161 -14.80 -0.12 -6.19
N GLY A 162 -15.38 -0.09 -7.38
CA GLY A 162 -16.01 1.10 -7.95
C GLY A 162 -17.08 1.67 -7.03
N LEU A 163 -18.01 0.84 -6.54
CA LEU A 163 -19.05 1.25 -5.58
C LEU A 163 -18.44 1.82 -4.29
N HIS A 164 -17.39 1.19 -3.75
CA HIS A 164 -16.70 1.75 -2.60
C HIS A 164 -16.10 3.13 -2.88
N ILE A 165 -15.44 3.32 -4.02
CA ILE A 165 -14.87 4.62 -4.41
C ILE A 165 -15.97 5.66 -4.57
N MET A 166 -17.03 5.31 -5.29
CA MET A 166 -18.20 6.16 -5.54
C MET A 166 -18.84 6.65 -4.21
N LEU A 167 -18.99 5.75 -3.24
CA LEU A 167 -19.47 6.11 -1.90
C LEU A 167 -18.46 6.97 -1.10
N ASP A 168 -17.16 6.91 -1.39
CA ASP A 168 -16.15 7.80 -0.79
C ASP A 168 -16.12 9.19 -1.44
N LEU A 169 -16.40 9.29 -2.74
CA LEU A 169 -16.39 10.53 -3.51
C LEU A 169 -17.71 11.31 -3.46
N GLY A 170 -18.80 10.69 -2.99
CA GLY A 170 -20.09 11.37 -2.76
C GLY A 170 -20.95 11.61 -4.01
N MET A 171 -20.59 11.03 -5.16
CA MET A 171 -21.38 11.05 -6.41
C MET A 171 -21.84 12.44 -6.89
N PRO A 172 -20.91 13.41 -7.02
CA PRO A 172 -21.26 14.82 -7.18
C PRO A 172 -22.09 15.16 -8.43
N GLU A 173 -21.95 14.40 -9.52
CA GLU A 173 -22.61 14.72 -10.80
C GLU A 173 -23.80 13.81 -11.16
N GLY A 174 -24.15 12.83 -10.32
CA GLY A 174 -25.26 11.91 -10.57
C GLY A 174 -25.13 10.99 -11.81
N ARG A 175 -24.02 11.06 -12.56
CA ARG A 175 -23.77 10.25 -13.77
C ARG A 175 -23.70 8.74 -13.52
N VAL A 176 -23.43 8.35 -12.28
CA VAL A 176 -23.31 6.96 -11.86
C VAL A 176 -24.25 6.75 -10.68
N GLY A 177 -25.22 5.87 -10.82
CA GLY A 177 -26.17 5.56 -9.75
C GLY A 177 -25.64 4.47 -8.82
N ALA A 178 -25.63 4.70 -7.51
CA ALA A 178 -25.28 3.65 -6.54
C ALA A 178 -26.23 2.45 -6.64
N GLY A 179 -27.51 2.70 -6.91
CA GLY A 179 -28.52 1.65 -7.15
C GLY A 179 -28.17 0.76 -8.34
N ASP A 180 -27.75 1.34 -9.47
CA ASP A 180 -27.36 0.57 -10.66
C ASP A 180 -26.16 -0.35 -10.40
N LEU A 181 -25.20 0.12 -9.61
CA LEU A 181 -24.03 -0.67 -9.20
C LEU A 181 -24.43 -1.80 -8.25
N VAL A 182 -25.32 -1.53 -7.30
CA VAL A 182 -25.87 -2.53 -6.37
C VAL A 182 -26.63 -3.61 -7.14
N ASP A 183 -27.52 -3.22 -8.06
CA ASP A 183 -28.28 -4.15 -8.89
C ASP A 183 -27.36 -4.98 -9.78
N THR A 184 -26.31 -4.37 -10.34
CA THR A 184 -25.30 -5.08 -11.12
C THR A 184 -24.59 -6.13 -10.27
N LEU A 185 -24.18 -5.80 -9.04
CA LEU A 185 -23.58 -6.78 -8.13
C LEU A 185 -24.53 -7.95 -7.86
N TRP A 186 -25.82 -7.71 -7.62
CA TRP A 186 -26.79 -8.79 -7.45
C TRP A 186 -27.01 -9.62 -8.72
N ARG A 187 -27.02 -9.00 -9.90
CA ARG A 187 -27.09 -9.70 -11.19
C ARG A 187 -25.84 -10.54 -11.49
N LEU A 188 -24.70 -10.18 -10.90
CA LEU A 188 -23.43 -10.92 -10.99
C LEU A 188 -23.30 -12.03 -9.95
N ARG A 189 -24.25 -12.18 -9.02
CA ARG A 189 -24.31 -13.31 -8.08
C ARG A 189 -24.39 -14.63 -8.87
N LEU A 190 -23.68 -15.64 -8.41
CA LEU A 190 -23.72 -16.98 -9.02
C LEU A 190 -25.00 -17.74 -8.63
N PRO A 191 -25.43 -18.74 -9.42
CA PRO A 191 -26.65 -19.51 -9.13
C PRO A 191 -26.65 -20.12 -7.73
N ASP A 192 -25.53 -20.73 -7.33
CA ASP A 192 -25.35 -21.37 -6.02
C ASP A 192 -24.92 -20.37 -4.93
N GLY A 193 -25.08 -19.06 -5.17
CA GLY A 193 -24.69 -18.00 -4.25
C GLY A 193 -23.21 -17.65 -4.25
N GLY A 194 -22.92 -16.47 -3.71
CA GLY A 194 -21.62 -15.84 -3.70
C GLY A 194 -21.22 -15.20 -5.02
N TRP A 195 -19.98 -14.70 -5.05
CA TRP A 195 -19.38 -14.02 -6.19
C TRP A 195 -17.98 -14.55 -6.48
N SER A 196 -17.58 -14.47 -7.75
CA SER A 196 -16.25 -14.87 -8.24
C SER A 196 -15.48 -13.68 -8.83
N ALA A 197 -14.16 -13.76 -8.77
CA ALA A 197 -13.31 -12.95 -9.63
C ALA A 197 -13.32 -13.53 -11.05
N ARG A 198 -13.01 -12.70 -12.06
CA ARG A 198 -12.96 -13.16 -13.47
C ARG A 198 -12.05 -14.38 -13.66
N SER A 199 -10.91 -14.41 -12.98
CA SER A 199 -9.94 -15.52 -13.04
C SER A 199 -10.39 -16.80 -12.34
N GLN A 200 -11.42 -16.73 -11.50
CA GLN A 200 -11.99 -17.87 -10.75
C GLN A 200 -13.16 -18.51 -11.51
N GLY A 201 -13.54 -17.96 -12.67
CA GLY A 201 -14.60 -18.51 -13.52
C GLY A 201 -15.96 -18.52 -12.83
N SER A 202 -16.59 -19.69 -12.81
CA SER A 202 -17.94 -19.92 -12.25
C SER A 202 -17.95 -20.31 -10.78
N GLU A 203 -16.82 -20.20 -10.07
CA GLU A 203 -16.71 -20.62 -8.67
C GLU A 203 -16.67 -19.42 -7.72
N ALA A 204 -17.64 -19.35 -6.80
CA ALA A 204 -17.64 -18.32 -5.76
C ALA A 204 -16.51 -18.55 -4.77
N ARG A 205 -15.75 -17.50 -4.46
CA ARG A 205 -14.71 -17.57 -3.42
C ARG A 205 -15.07 -16.69 -2.21
N PRO A 206 -14.74 -17.13 -0.98
CA PRO A 206 -15.04 -16.37 0.23
C PRO A 206 -14.49 -14.94 0.22
N GLU A 207 -13.24 -14.70 -0.24
CA GLU A 207 -12.69 -13.35 -0.25
C GLU A 207 -13.42 -12.39 -1.20
N VAL A 208 -13.87 -12.89 -2.35
CA VAL A 208 -14.61 -12.07 -3.31
C VAL A 208 -16.03 -11.84 -2.81
N THR A 209 -16.66 -12.88 -2.28
CA THR A 209 -18.01 -12.80 -1.69
C THR A 209 -18.04 -11.81 -0.53
N ALA A 210 -17.12 -11.92 0.42
CA ALA A 210 -17.02 -10.99 1.54
C ALA A 210 -16.69 -9.55 1.10
N HIS A 211 -15.88 -9.37 0.06
CA HIS A 211 -15.63 -8.05 -0.52
C HIS A 211 -16.91 -7.41 -1.07
N VAL A 212 -17.68 -8.16 -1.86
CA VAL A 212 -18.96 -7.70 -2.41
C VAL A 212 -19.99 -7.43 -1.31
N LEU A 213 -20.13 -8.34 -0.34
CA LEU A 213 -20.98 -8.15 0.84
C LEU A 213 -20.63 -6.87 1.59
N GLY A 214 -19.33 -6.60 1.78
CA GLY A 214 -18.86 -5.36 2.39
C GLY A 214 -19.23 -4.11 1.58
N ALA A 215 -19.25 -4.18 0.25
CA ALA A 215 -19.68 -3.09 -0.62
C ALA A 215 -21.20 -2.86 -0.57
N LEU A 216 -21.99 -3.94 -0.64
CA LEU A 216 -23.44 -3.89 -0.55
C LEU A 216 -23.93 -3.37 0.81
N ALA A 217 -23.35 -3.88 1.90
CA ALA A 217 -23.66 -3.39 3.25
C ALA A 217 -23.32 -1.90 3.41
N ARG A 218 -22.20 -1.45 2.84
CA ARG A 218 -21.82 -0.02 2.84
C ARG A 218 -22.81 0.84 2.06
N ALA A 219 -23.40 0.29 0.99
CA ALA A 219 -24.41 0.96 0.17
C ALA A 219 -25.82 0.93 0.77
N GLY A 220 -26.00 0.33 1.96
CA GLY A 220 -27.29 0.28 2.65
C GLY A 220 -28.19 -0.89 2.25
N ALA A 221 -27.65 -1.96 1.67
CA ALA A 221 -28.40 -3.20 1.49
C ALA A 221 -28.90 -3.73 2.86
N SER A 222 -30.15 -4.20 2.91
CA SER A 222 -30.76 -4.65 4.16
C SER A 222 -30.07 -5.91 4.70
N ARG A 223 -30.05 -6.07 6.03
CA ARG A 223 -29.42 -7.22 6.68
C ARG A 223 -30.07 -8.53 6.26
N GLU A 224 -31.39 -8.53 6.08
CA GLU A 224 -32.18 -9.70 5.66
C GLU A 224 -31.75 -10.17 4.27
N ARG A 225 -31.53 -9.23 3.34
CA ARG A 225 -31.09 -9.55 1.98
C ARG A 225 -29.64 -10.07 1.95
N LEU A 226 -28.80 -9.64 2.88
CA LEU A 226 -27.41 -10.10 2.98
C LEU A 226 -27.26 -11.42 3.73
N ALA A 227 -28.22 -11.78 4.60
CA ALA A 227 -28.10 -12.89 5.54
C ALA A 227 -27.82 -14.24 4.87
N GLU A 228 -28.51 -14.55 3.77
CA GLU A 228 -28.31 -15.80 3.02
C GLU A 228 -26.88 -15.89 2.47
N GLU A 229 -26.39 -14.82 1.85
CA GLU A 229 -25.05 -14.78 1.26
C GLU A 229 -23.94 -14.77 2.31
N VAL A 230 -24.19 -14.17 3.48
CA VAL A 230 -23.31 -14.26 4.64
C VAL A 230 -23.21 -15.72 5.10
N ALA A 231 -24.34 -16.41 5.27
CA ALA A 231 -24.36 -17.80 5.70
C ALA A 231 -23.62 -18.71 4.69
N ILE A 232 -23.80 -18.49 3.38
CA ILE A 232 -23.07 -19.21 2.33
C ILE A 232 -21.57 -18.92 2.40
N CYS A 233 -21.18 -17.66 2.60
CA CYS A 233 -19.78 -17.27 2.73
C CYS A 233 -19.12 -17.95 3.93
N GLU A 234 -19.80 -17.99 5.08
CA GLU A 234 -19.30 -18.62 6.31
C GLU A 234 -19.20 -20.14 6.16
N ALA A 235 -20.25 -20.77 5.61
CA ALA A 235 -20.30 -22.21 5.39
C ALA A 235 -19.20 -22.68 4.42
N ARG A 236 -18.80 -21.86 3.44
CA ARG A 236 -17.71 -22.17 2.50
C ARG A 236 -16.33 -21.82 3.01
N PHE A 237 -16.20 -20.98 4.05
CA PHE A 237 -14.91 -20.52 4.56
C PHE A 237 -14.45 -21.29 5.80
N THR A 238 -14.39 -22.61 5.66
CA THR A 238 -13.86 -23.54 6.65
C THR A 238 -12.53 -24.14 6.20
N THR A 239 -11.82 -24.81 7.10
CA THR A 239 -10.56 -25.50 6.76
C THR A 239 -10.79 -26.64 5.79
N GLU A 240 -11.95 -27.29 5.85
CA GLU A 240 -12.31 -28.44 5.02
C GLU A 240 -12.64 -28.03 3.59
N LEU A 241 -13.29 -26.87 3.41
CA LEU A 241 -13.80 -26.41 2.11
C LEU A 241 -12.90 -25.37 1.43
N ASP A 242 -12.15 -24.58 2.19
CA ASP A 242 -11.22 -23.58 1.65
C ASP A 242 -9.93 -23.50 2.47
N ARG A 243 -9.25 -24.64 2.64
CA ARG A 243 -7.97 -24.72 3.35
C ARG A 243 -6.99 -23.64 2.89
N THR A 244 -6.79 -23.52 1.58
CA THR A 244 -5.82 -22.54 1.03
C THR A 244 -6.21 -21.12 1.39
N GLY A 245 -7.50 -20.74 1.30
CA GLY A 245 -7.94 -19.42 1.72
C GLY A 245 -7.77 -19.19 3.22
N ARG A 246 -8.08 -20.18 4.06
CA ARG A 246 -7.90 -20.12 5.52
C ARG A 246 -6.45 -19.94 5.94
N GLU A 247 -5.51 -20.45 5.15
CA GLU A 247 -4.09 -20.33 5.43
C GLU A 247 -3.49 -18.98 4.99
N LEU A 248 -4.19 -18.18 4.18
CA LEU A 248 -3.64 -16.94 3.60
C LEU A 248 -4.09 -15.69 4.37
N THR A 249 -3.13 -14.87 4.79
CA THR A 249 -3.38 -13.66 5.61
C THR A 249 -4.30 -12.66 4.89
N HIS A 250 -4.07 -12.41 3.60
CA HIS A 250 -4.90 -11.45 2.85
C HIS A 250 -6.35 -11.93 2.67
N VAL A 251 -6.57 -13.24 2.55
CA VAL A 251 -7.90 -13.84 2.40
C VAL A 251 -8.66 -13.71 3.71
N VAL A 252 -8.08 -14.19 4.82
CA VAL A 252 -8.69 -14.12 6.16
C VAL A 252 -9.00 -12.67 6.53
N THR A 253 -8.05 -11.74 6.34
CA THR A 253 -8.29 -10.31 6.65
C THR A 253 -9.32 -9.67 5.72
N THR A 254 -9.49 -10.14 4.49
CA THR A 254 -10.54 -9.66 3.57
C THR A 254 -11.91 -10.17 3.99
N VAL A 255 -12.03 -11.47 4.29
CA VAL A 255 -13.28 -12.07 4.77
C VAL A 255 -13.72 -11.43 6.08
N LEU A 256 -12.81 -11.34 7.05
CA LEU A 256 -13.05 -10.71 8.34
C LEU A 256 -13.57 -9.26 8.19
N ARG A 257 -12.93 -8.43 7.37
CA ARG A 257 -13.34 -7.03 7.16
C ARG A 257 -14.64 -6.88 6.37
N GLY A 258 -14.97 -7.83 5.50
CA GLY A 258 -16.24 -7.90 4.79
C GLY A 258 -17.39 -8.25 5.72
N LEU A 259 -17.24 -9.35 6.48
CA LEU A 259 -18.23 -9.80 7.47
C LEU A 259 -18.45 -8.78 8.58
N LEU A 260 -17.40 -8.13 9.10
CA LEU A 260 -17.54 -7.03 10.09
C LEU A 260 -18.46 -5.91 9.63
N ARG A 261 -18.66 -5.75 8.32
CA ARG A 261 -19.56 -4.75 7.76
C ARG A 261 -20.94 -5.32 7.45
N ALA A 262 -21.00 -6.53 6.89
CA ALA A 262 -22.25 -7.14 6.43
C ALA A 262 -23.04 -7.84 7.54
N ALA A 263 -22.33 -8.45 8.50
CA ALA A 263 -22.87 -9.23 9.61
C ALA A 263 -22.02 -9.04 10.88
N PRO A 264 -22.08 -7.86 11.52
CA PRO A 264 -21.27 -7.55 12.70
C PRO A 264 -21.54 -8.46 13.91
N ASP A 265 -22.69 -9.14 13.92
CA ASP A 265 -23.14 -10.05 14.97
C ASP A 265 -22.80 -11.53 14.66
N SER A 266 -22.05 -11.79 13.57
CA SER A 266 -21.68 -13.15 13.16
C SER A 266 -20.77 -13.85 14.16
N ALA A 267 -21.12 -15.10 14.48
CA ALA A 267 -20.31 -16.00 15.31
C ALA A 267 -18.98 -16.39 14.66
N ALA A 268 -18.80 -16.19 13.35
CA ALA A 268 -17.53 -16.44 12.67
C ALA A 268 -16.47 -15.37 13.00
N LEU A 269 -16.88 -14.16 13.41
CA LEU A 269 -15.95 -13.04 13.62
C LEU A 269 -14.93 -13.29 14.75
N PRO A 270 -15.32 -13.76 15.95
CA PRO A 270 -14.35 -14.14 16.98
C PRO A 270 -13.39 -15.25 16.51
N LEU A 271 -13.91 -16.27 15.81
CA LEU A 271 -13.09 -17.39 15.33
C LEU A 271 -12.04 -16.95 14.29
N LEU A 272 -12.42 -16.04 13.39
CA LEU A 272 -11.51 -15.47 12.40
C LEU A 272 -10.47 -14.54 13.03
N ARG A 273 -10.85 -13.77 14.06
CA ARG A 273 -9.92 -12.97 14.86
C ARG A 273 -8.88 -13.87 15.52
N ASP A 274 -9.32 -14.91 16.21
CA ASP A 274 -8.43 -15.79 16.97
C ASP A 274 -7.49 -16.55 16.03
N HIS A 275 -7.99 -17.06 14.90
CA HIS A 275 -7.17 -17.65 13.84
C HIS A 275 -6.10 -16.70 13.30
N LEU A 276 -6.44 -15.42 13.10
CA LEU A 276 -5.48 -14.41 12.65
C LEU A 276 -4.42 -14.14 13.72
N VAL A 277 -4.79 -14.09 15.00
CA VAL A 277 -3.86 -13.89 16.13
C VAL A 277 -2.92 -15.07 16.30
N GLU A 278 -3.42 -16.30 16.16
CA GLU A 278 -2.63 -17.52 16.23
C GLU A 278 -1.62 -17.65 15.08
N GLY A 279 -1.96 -17.11 13.91
CA GLY A 279 -1.06 -17.09 12.75
C GLY A 279 0.05 -16.03 12.79
N ALA A 280 0.15 -15.24 13.87
CA ALA A 280 1.23 -14.27 14.05
C ALA A 280 2.57 -14.96 14.35
N VAL A 281 3.66 -14.44 13.79
CA VAL A 281 5.02 -14.93 14.01
C VAL A 281 5.88 -13.90 14.73
N THR A 282 6.78 -14.36 15.58
CA THR A 282 7.77 -13.50 16.25
C THR A 282 8.95 -13.26 15.33
N ASP A 283 9.25 -11.99 15.01
CA ASP A 283 10.38 -11.63 14.17
C ASP A 283 11.63 -11.28 15.02
N PRO A 284 12.65 -12.15 15.07
CA PRO A 284 13.88 -11.87 15.83
C PRO A 284 14.66 -10.67 15.29
N ARG A 285 14.41 -10.23 14.04
CA ARG A 285 15.11 -9.10 13.42
C ARG A 285 14.52 -7.75 13.82
N ARG A 286 13.25 -7.71 14.28
CA ARG A 286 12.55 -6.50 14.71
C ARG A 286 12.09 -6.63 16.15
N ARG A 287 13.08 -6.67 17.06
CA ARG A 287 12.89 -6.63 18.52
C ARG A 287 12.00 -7.76 19.07
N HIS A 288 11.97 -8.92 18.41
CA HIS A 288 11.09 -10.04 18.78
C HIS A 288 9.61 -9.65 18.87
N LEU A 289 9.17 -8.70 18.05
CA LEU A 289 7.77 -8.31 17.95
C LEU A 289 7.01 -9.29 17.06
N ARG A 290 5.73 -9.50 17.37
CA ARG A 290 4.83 -10.28 16.53
C ARG A 290 4.43 -9.52 15.27
N CYS A 291 4.38 -10.24 14.17
CA CYS A 291 4.05 -9.74 12.84
C CYS A 291 3.40 -10.86 12.00
N TRP A 292 3.07 -10.56 10.74
CA TRP A 292 2.44 -11.53 9.84
C TRP A 292 3.21 -11.66 8.53
N GLY A 293 3.30 -12.89 8.04
CA GLY A 293 3.67 -13.21 6.66
C GLY A 293 2.45 -13.46 5.79
N TYR A 294 2.66 -13.94 4.57
CA TYR A 294 1.57 -14.27 3.64
C TYR A 294 0.73 -15.48 4.07
N ARG A 295 1.30 -16.36 4.91
CA ARG A 295 0.66 -17.59 5.39
C ARG A 295 0.55 -17.63 6.92
N LEU A 296 -0.64 -17.95 7.42
CA LEU A 296 -0.99 -18.09 8.83
C LEU A 296 -0.67 -19.47 9.40
N ALA A 297 -0.67 -20.52 8.57
CA ALA A 297 -0.34 -21.88 8.99
C ALA A 297 1.13 -22.23 8.69
N PRO A 298 1.77 -23.12 9.48
CA PRO A 298 3.09 -23.63 9.20
C PRO A 298 3.19 -24.37 7.85
N PRO A 299 4.32 -24.25 7.12
CA PRO A 299 5.41 -23.32 7.37
C PRO A 299 4.97 -21.88 7.09
N HIS A 300 5.18 -21.00 8.06
CA HIS A 300 4.79 -19.60 7.93
C HIS A 300 5.60 -18.91 6.83
N GLY A 301 4.98 -17.92 6.19
CA GLY A 301 5.71 -17.01 5.30
C GLY A 301 6.68 -16.11 6.08
N PRO A 302 7.69 -15.52 5.41
CA PRO A 302 8.54 -14.54 6.07
C PRO A 302 7.72 -13.33 6.56
N PRO A 303 8.16 -12.65 7.65
CA PRO A 303 7.60 -11.38 8.09
C PRO A 303 7.41 -10.41 6.93
N SER A 304 6.23 -9.77 6.87
CA SER A 304 5.84 -8.93 5.74
C SER A 304 5.12 -7.66 6.22
N PRO A 305 5.58 -6.46 5.82
CA PRO A 305 4.92 -5.20 6.17
C PRO A 305 3.48 -5.12 5.69
N LEU A 306 3.22 -5.57 4.46
CA LEU A 306 1.88 -5.64 3.90
C LEU A 306 0.93 -6.46 4.77
N HIS A 307 1.29 -7.71 5.06
CA HIS A 307 0.41 -8.65 5.74
C HIS A 307 0.21 -8.23 7.21
N THR A 308 1.26 -7.69 7.83
CA THR A 308 1.19 -7.09 9.16
C THR A 308 0.24 -5.91 9.17
N ALA A 309 0.32 -5.00 8.18
CA ALA A 309 -0.59 -3.88 8.07
C ALA A 309 -2.05 -4.32 7.83
N GLN A 310 -2.29 -5.33 6.99
CA GLN A 310 -3.62 -5.91 6.77
C GLN A 310 -4.19 -6.51 8.07
N ALA A 311 -3.38 -7.25 8.83
CA ALA A 311 -3.76 -7.84 10.09
C ALA A 311 -4.10 -6.77 11.14
N VAL A 312 -3.24 -5.75 11.30
CA VAL A 312 -3.48 -4.61 12.21
C VAL A 312 -4.81 -3.91 11.88
N VAL A 313 -5.06 -3.60 10.60
CA VAL A 313 -6.32 -2.95 10.17
C VAL A 313 -7.53 -3.83 10.47
N ALA A 314 -7.42 -5.14 10.30
CA ALA A 314 -8.50 -6.06 10.58
C ALA A 314 -8.76 -6.18 12.10
N LEU A 315 -7.72 -6.41 12.90
CA LEU A 315 -7.82 -6.58 14.36
C LEU A 315 -8.31 -5.31 15.06
N ASP A 316 -7.82 -4.12 14.67
CA ASP A 316 -8.33 -2.85 15.22
C ASP A 316 -9.83 -2.70 14.98
N ARG A 317 -10.29 -3.07 13.78
CA ARG A 317 -11.71 -2.99 13.45
C ARG A 317 -12.54 -4.02 14.21
N VAL A 318 -12.03 -5.25 14.39
CA VAL A 318 -12.69 -6.26 15.22
C VAL A 318 -12.86 -5.76 16.64
N ALA A 319 -11.80 -5.23 17.26
CA ALA A 319 -11.81 -4.74 18.64
C ALA A 319 -12.90 -3.68 18.86
N ARG A 320 -13.09 -2.77 17.89
CA ARG A 320 -14.12 -1.73 17.95
C ARG A 320 -15.55 -2.24 17.74
N VAL A 321 -15.75 -3.22 16.85
CA VAL A 321 -17.10 -3.70 16.51
C VAL A 321 -17.62 -4.69 17.54
N LEU A 322 -16.78 -5.59 18.05
CA LEU A 322 -17.21 -6.64 18.98
C LEU A 322 -17.27 -6.18 20.45
N GLY A 323 -16.74 -4.99 20.78
CA GLY A 323 -16.84 -4.43 22.14
C GLY A 323 -16.05 -5.18 23.22
N GLY A 324 -15.25 -6.18 22.86
CA GLY A 324 -14.41 -6.99 23.73
C GLY A 324 -13.21 -7.57 22.98
N GLU A 325 -12.01 -7.20 23.41
CA GLU A 325 -10.73 -7.70 22.86
C GLU A 325 -10.02 -8.53 23.93
N SER A 326 -9.61 -9.75 23.61
CA SER A 326 -8.81 -10.56 24.52
C SER A 326 -7.42 -9.93 24.70
N GLY A 327 -6.78 -10.14 25.85
CA GLY A 327 -5.43 -9.60 26.10
C GLY A 327 -4.42 -10.08 25.06
N ASN A 328 -4.54 -11.31 24.57
CA ASN A 328 -3.68 -11.83 23.51
C ASN A 328 -3.91 -11.14 22.16
N ALA A 329 -5.18 -10.94 21.77
CA ALA A 329 -5.50 -10.24 20.51
C ALA A 329 -5.02 -8.78 20.54
N ARG A 330 -5.21 -8.10 21.68
CA ARG A 330 -4.70 -6.75 21.91
C ARG A 330 -3.19 -6.69 21.75
N ALA A 331 -2.48 -7.54 22.49
CA ALA A 331 -1.03 -7.57 22.45
C ALA A 331 -0.52 -7.90 21.03
N ALA A 332 -1.18 -8.79 20.28
CA ALA A 332 -0.75 -9.13 18.92
C ALA A 332 -0.89 -7.94 17.98
N ARG A 333 -2.03 -7.23 18.06
CA ARG A 333 -2.29 -6.02 17.29
C ARG A 333 -1.27 -4.92 17.61
N GLU A 334 -0.99 -4.69 18.90
CA GLU A 334 -0.02 -3.68 19.33
C GLU A 334 1.41 -4.03 18.93
N ASP A 335 1.82 -5.29 19.07
CA ASP A 335 3.12 -5.78 18.58
C ASP A 335 3.25 -5.57 17.07
N GLY A 336 2.18 -5.83 16.30
CA GLY A 336 2.14 -5.58 14.86
C GLY A 336 2.33 -4.10 14.50
N VAL A 337 1.72 -3.19 15.27
CA VAL A 337 1.93 -1.74 15.11
C VAL A 337 3.38 -1.38 15.42
N ARG A 338 3.92 -1.83 16.56
CA ARG A 338 5.32 -1.59 16.94
C ARG A 338 6.30 -2.16 15.91
N TRP A 339 5.99 -3.31 15.30
CA TRP A 339 6.82 -3.94 14.28
C TRP A 339 6.86 -3.10 12.99
N LEU A 340 5.73 -2.48 12.61
CA LEU A 340 5.68 -1.53 11.50
C LEU A 340 6.45 -0.24 11.81
N LEU A 341 6.35 0.26 13.05
CA LEU A 341 7.10 1.43 13.52
C LEU A 341 8.61 1.16 13.62
N ALA A 342 9.02 -0.09 13.79
CA ALA A 342 10.42 -0.51 13.79
C ALA A 342 11.00 -0.68 12.37
N CYS A 343 10.47 0.02 11.37
CA CYS A 343 11.02 0.06 10.02
C CYS A 343 12.49 0.50 10.07
N PRO A 344 13.44 -0.31 9.55
CA PRO A 344 14.87 -0.02 9.70
C PRO A 344 15.42 1.02 8.70
N ASP A 345 14.67 1.30 7.64
CA ASP A 345 15.16 2.04 6.47
C ASP A 345 14.63 3.47 6.47
N ALA A 346 15.49 4.42 6.11
CA ALA A 346 15.14 5.82 5.82
C ALA A 346 15.74 6.26 4.46
N PRO A 347 15.09 7.18 3.72
CA PRO A 347 13.85 7.87 4.05
C PRO A 347 12.60 6.99 3.86
N HIS A 348 11.57 7.26 4.67
CA HIS A 348 10.38 6.41 4.78
C HIS A 348 9.38 6.52 3.63
N ASP A 349 9.59 7.42 2.66
CA ASP A 349 8.80 7.54 1.44
C ASP A 349 9.30 6.63 0.30
N THR A 350 10.52 6.11 0.41
CA THR A 350 11.12 5.19 -0.57
C THR A 350 11.65 3.90 0.04
N CYS A 351 11.34 3.62 1.31
CA CYS A 351 11.88 2.44 2.01
C CYS A 351 11.34 1.12 1.44
N LEU A 352 12.11 0.04 1.62
CA LEU A 352 11.76 -1.27 1.08
C LEU A 352 10.44 -1.80 1.66
N ASP A 353 10.08 -1.40 2.88
CA ASP A 353 8.82 -1.77 3.52
C ASP A 353 7.58 -1.25 2.77
N LEU A 354 7.72 -0.21 1.93
CA LEU A 354 6.64 0.31 1.08
C LEU A 354 6.51 -0.42 -0.26
N SER A 355 7.46 -1.32 -0.58
CA SER A 355 7.47 -2.02 -1.87
C SER A 355 6.19 -2.81 -2.08
N ASN A 356 5.60 -2.63 -3.25
CA ASN A 356 4.43 -3.39 -3.65
C ASN A 356 4.76 -4.88 -3.73
N LEU A 357 3.82 -5.72 -3.28
CA LEU A 357 4.02 -7.17 -3.23
C LEU A 357 3.11 -7.86 -4.25
N ARG A 358 3.63 -8.92 -4.86
CA ARG A 358 2.88 -9.87 -5.67
C ARG A 358 2.98 -11.25 -5.04
N GLU A 359 1.85 -11.95 -4.99
CA GLU A 359 1.79 -13.34 -4.56
C GLU A 359 0.96 -14.15 -5.54
N GLU A 360 1.27 -15.44 -5.61
CA GLU A 360 0.52 -16.40 -6.42
C GLU A 360 -0.24 -17.35 -5.50
N VAL A 361 -1.56 -17.37 -5.67
CA VAL A 361 -2.46 -18.25 -4.94
C VAL A 361 -2.86 -19.37 -5.88
N ARG A 362 -2.45 -20.60 -5.54
CA ARG A 362 -2.84 -21.82 -6.22
C ARG A 362 -3.87 -22.54 -5.37
N ARG A 363 -5.09 -22.72 -5.87
CA ARG A 363 -6.13 -23.52 -5.19
C ARG A 363 -6.62 -24.63 -6.11
N PRO A 364 -6.87 -25.84 -5.61
CA PRO A 364 -7.60 -26.84 -6.36
C PRO A 364 -8.97 -26.28 -6.77
N ARG A 365 -9.43 -26.58 -7.99
CA ARG A 365 -10.81 -26.26 -8.37
C ARG A 365 -11.75 -27.23 -7.67
N THR A 366 -12.98 -26.79 -7.35
CA THR A 366 -13.98 -27.68 -6.73
C THR A 366 -14.59 -28.68 -7.71
N ASP A 367 -14.64 -28.36 -9.01
CA ASP A 367 -15.15 -29.24 -10.07
C ASP A 367 -14.16 -30.32 -10.50
N ASP A 368 -12.87 -29.99 -10.49
CA ASP A 368 -11.78 -30.90 -10.82
C ASP A 368 -10.57 -30.64 -9.90
N PRO A 369 -10.41 -31.40 -8.80
CA PRO A 369 -9.32 -31.23 -7.85
C PRO A 369 -7.92 -31.48 -8.44
N THR A 370 -7.82 -32.08 -9.63
CA THR A 370 -6.53 -32.25 -10.34
C THR A 370 -6.07 -30.96 -11.01
N ARG A 371 -6.99 -30.01 -11.24
CA ARG A 371 -6.71 -28.70 -11.81
C ARG A 371 -6.64 -27.64 -10.72
N HIS A 372 -5.78 -26.66 -10.94
CA HIS A 372 -5.61 -25.54 -10.03
C HIS A 372 -6.06 -24.24 -10.70
N GLU A 373 -6.82 -23.43 -9.96
CA GLU A 373 -6.88 -22.00 -10.25
C GLU A 373 -5.58 -21.34 -9.77
N VAL A 374 -5.07 -20.42 -10.59
CA VAL A 374 -3.86 -19.65 -10.27
C VAL A 374 -4.22 -18.17 -10.30
N LEU A 375 -4.36 -17.59 -9.12
CA LEU A 375 -4.64 -16.17 -8.94
C LEU A 375 -3.35 -15.42 -8.62
N ASN A 376 -3.04 -14.41 -9.43
CA ASN A 376 -1.94 -13.50 -9.15
C ASN A 376 -2.48 -12.28 -8.39
N VAL A 377 -2.27 -12.27 -7.07
CA VAL A 377 -2.70 -11.17 -6.21
C VAL A 377 -1.59 -10.14 -6.13
N ARG A 378 -1.97 -8.87 -6.21
CA ARG A 378 -1.08 -7.71 -6.15
C ARG A 378 -1.55 -6.79 -5.06
N HIS A 379 -0.60 -6.17 -4.38
CA HIS A 379 -0.88 -5.41 -3.18
C HIS A 379 -0.16 -4.08 -3.18
N PHE A 380 -0.90 -3.03 -2.80
CA PHE A 380 -0.37 -1.68 -2.66
C PHE A 380 0.06 -1.43 -1.23
N THR A 381 1.28 -1.83 -0.91
CA THR A 381 1.78 -1.91 0.47
C THR A 381 1.72 -0.58 1.20
N ALA A 382 2.17 0.51 0.56
CA ALA A 382 2.13 1.86 1.13
C ALA A 382 0.71 2.27 1.59
N SER A 383 -0.33 1.97 0.80
CA SER A 383 -1.72 2.25 1.18
C SER A 383 -2.14 1.47 2.45
N TRP A 384 -1.72 0.21 2.57
CA TRP A 384 -2.02 -0.58 3.76
C TRP A 384 -1.31 -0.05 5.01
N ILE A 385 -0.05 0.37 4.87
CA ILE A 385 0.71 0.96 5.98
C ILE A 385 0.05 2.25 6.47
N VAL A 386 -0.33 3.16 5.56
CA VAL A 386 -1.09 4.37 5.92
C VAL A 386 -2.35 4.00 6.72
N ARG A 387 -3.11 3.01 6.24
CA ARG A 387 -4.36 2.60 6.89
C ARG A 387 -4.13 1.94 8.25
N ALA A 388 -3.05 1.17 8.42
CA ALA A 388 -2.67 0.55 9.68
C ALA A 388 -2.25 1.60 10.71
N LEU A 389 -1.35 2.53 10.33
CA LEU A 389 -0.86 3.58 11.20
C LEU A 389 -1.95 4.62 11.56
N LEU A 390 -2.96 4.80 10.71
CA LEU A 390 -4.10 5.67 11.00
C LEU A 390 -5.21 5.01 11.83
N THR A 391 -5.10 3.73 12.18
CA THR A 391 -6.08 3.10 13.08
C THR A 391 -6.11 3.81 14.45
N PRO A 392 -7.28 3.91 15.11
CA PRO A 392 -7.36 4.48 16.45
C PRO A 392 -6.40 3.79 17.43
N GLY A 393 -6.29 2.46 17.37
CA GLY A 393 -5.37 1.69 18.21
C GLY A 393 -3.90 2.05 17.98
N ALA A 394 -3.46 2.23 16.73
CA ALA A 394 -2.08 2.62 16.44
C ALA A 394 -1.75 4.02 16.94
N ARG A 395 -2.69 4.98 16.85
CA ARG A 395 -2.50 6.34 17.37
C ARG A 395 -2.43 6.40 18.89
N ALA A 396 -3.30 5.65 19.56
CA ALA A 396 -3.27 5.55 21.02
C ALA A 396 -1.93 4.94 21.47
N LEU A 397 -1.50 3.86 20.80
CA LEU A 397 -0.23 3.20 21.09
C LEU A 397 0.97 4.12 20.90
N ALA A 398 1.03 4.90 19.80
CA ALA A 398 2.12 5.83 19.55
C ALA A 398 2.24 6.90 20.66
N ARG A 399 1.11 7.35 21.22
CA ARG A 399 1.08 8.27 22.37
C ARG A 399 1.54 7.61 23.65
N GLU A 400 1.01 6.42 23.93
CA GLU A 400 1.34 5.65 25.14
C GLU A 400 2.82 5.27 25.20
N ASP A 401 3.38 4.88 24.05
CA ASP A 401 4.79 4.52 23.91
C ASP A 401 5.73 5.74 23.73
N GLY A 402 5.19 6.96 23.57
CA GLY A 402 5.97 8.19 23.40
C GLY A 402 6.72 8.31 22.07
N VAL A 403 6.21 7.67 21.00
CA VAL A 403 6.83 7.60 19.65
C VAL A 403 6.00 8.31 18.57
N GLU A 404 5.34 9.41 18.95
CA GLU A 404 4.45 10.15 18.05
C GLU A 404 5.17 10.79 16.86
N GLU A 405 6.45 11.15 17.02
CA GLU A 405 7.25 11.76 15.95
C GLU A 405 7.61 10.72 14.88
N GLU A 406 8.11 9.56 15.28
CA GLU A 406 8.44 8.44 14.40
C GLU A 406 7.20 7.91 13.68
N TRP A 407 6.08 7.79 14.42
CA TRP A 407 4.80 7.43 13.84
C TRP A 407 4.36 8.42 12.76
N ARG A 408 4.52 9.73 13.01
CA ARG A 408 4.16 10.79 12.05
C ARG A 408 5.07 10.77 10.83
N GLU A 409 6.37 10.56 11.01
CA GLU A 409 7.33 10.46 9.91
C GLU A 409 7.00 9.30 8.98
N LEU A 410 6.83 8.08 9.54
CA LEU A 410 6.45 6.89 8.78
C LEU A 410 5.11 7.03 8.07
N LEU A 411 4.10 7.56 8.77
CA LEU A 411 2.78 7.80 8.20
C LEU A 411 2.85 8.77 7.01
N ASN A 412 3.58 9.87 7.15
CA ASN A 412 3.73 10.86 6.09
C ASN A 412 4.56 10.31 4.92
N GLY A 413 5.61 9.54 5.18
CA GLY A 413 6.38 8.86 4.15
C GLY A 413 5.52 7.89 3.32
N ALA A 414 4.75 7.04 3.99
CA ALA A 414 3.82 6.12 3.32
C ALA A 414 2.72 6.86 2.55
N ALA A 415 2.17 7.96 3.08
CA ALA A 415 1.17 8.77 2.39
C ALA A 415 1.76 9.47 1.14
N SER A 416 2.99 9.98 1.23
CA SER A 416 3.73 10.54 0.09
C SER A 416 3.97 9.50 -1.00
N ALA A 417 4.37 8.28 -0.64
CA ALA A 417 4.51 7.18 -1.60
C ALA A 417 3.18 6.80 -2.28
N VAL A 418 2.07 6.83 -1.52
CA VAL A 418 0.74 6.63 -2.11
C VAL A 418 0.41 7.75 -3.10
N LEU A 419 0.63 9.01 -2.72
CA LEU A 419 0.35 10.17 -3.57
C LEU A 419 1.22 10.19 -4.82
N ALA A 420 2.48 9.78 -4.74
CA ALA A 420 3.39 9.71 -5.88
C ALA A 420 3.00 8.63 -6.91
N GLY A 421 2.24 7.61 -6.50
CA GLY A 421 1.86 6.48 -7.35
C GLY A 421 0.66 6.71 -8.28
N GLN A 422 0.07 7.92 -8.27
CA GLN A 422 -1.11 8.25 -9.06
C GLN A 422 -0.80 9.14 -10.27
N THR A 423 -1.63 9.02 -11.30
CA THR A 423 -1.71 9.99 -12.39
C THR A 423 -3.17 10.27 -12.66
N ASP A 424 -3.57 11.55 -12.64
CA ASP A 424 -4.94 12.02 -12.85
C ASP A 424 -6.01 11.29 -12.00
N GLY A 425 -5.68 11.03 -10.73
CA GLY A 425 -6.58 10.36 -9.78
C GLY A 425 -6.66 8.84 -9.93
N VAL A 426 -5.81 8.24 -10.77
CA VAL A 426 -5.79 6.78 -11.00
C VAL A 426 -4.42 6.21 -10.69
N TRP A 427 -4.38 5.08 -9.98
CA TRP A 427 -3.15 4.37 -9.65
C TRP A 427 -2.86 3.29 -10.67
N THR A 428 -1.57 3.16 -10.98
CA THR A 428 -1.11 2.26 -12.02
C THR A 428 -0.13 1.24 -11.44
N TRP A 429 -0.33 -0.02 -11.80
CA TRP A 429 0.63 -1.08 -11.54
C TRP A 429 1.56 -1.21 -12.75
N MET A 430 2.84 -0.86 -12.56
CA MET A 430 3.89 -1.11 -13.56
C MET A 430 4.20 -2.61 -13.62
N ARG A 431 4.33 -3.16 -14.82
CA ARG A 431 4.74 -4.56 -15.01
C ARG A 431 6.23 -4.58 -15.33
N ASP A 432 6.99 -5.35 -14.56
CA ASP A 432 8.46 -5.42 -14.70
C ASP A 432 8.90 -5.91 -16.10
N ASP A 433 8.05 -6.69 -16.79
CA ASP A 433 8.38 -7.32 -18.09
C ASP A 433 7.56 -6.81 -19.29
N SER A 434 6.69 -5.80 -19.13
CA SER A 434 5.96 -5.22 -20.27
C SER A 434 5.61 -3.76 -20.04
N SER A 435 5.70 -2.94 -21.08
CA SER A 435 5.29 -1.53 -21.10
C SER A 435 3.78 -1.29 -20.86
N GLU A 436 2.97 -2.34 -20.67
CA GLU A 436 1.55 -2.22 -20.38
C GLU A 436 1.29 -1.81 -18.93
N LEU A 437 0.91 -0.55 -18.76
CA LEU A 437 0.36 0.01 -17.54
C LEU A 437 -1.04 -0.58 -17.28
N ARG A 438 -1.21 -1.31 -16.16
CA ARG A 438 -2.55 -1.70 -15.69
C ARG A 438 -3.04 -0.71 -14.67
N ARG A 439 -4.27 -0.23 -14.81
CA ARG A 439 -4.94 0.68 -13.88
C ARG A 439 -6.00 -0.07 -13.05
N PRO A 440 -5.61 -0.97 -12.13
CA PRO A 440 -6.57 -1.83 -11.45
C PRO A 440 -7.47 -1.03 -10.50
N MET A 441 -8.78 -1.34 -10.52
CA MET A 441 -9.78 -0.66 -9.67
C MET A 441 -9.43 -0.74 -8.18
N TRP A 442 -8.88 -1.88 -7.74
CA TRP A 442 -8.50 -2.10 -6.34
C TRP A 442 -7.42 -1.14 -5.85
N MET A 443 -6.48 -0.75 -6.71
CA MET A 443 -5.34 0.10 -6.33
C MET A 443 -5.79 1.55 -6.22
N THR A 444 -6.64 2.01 -7.14
CA THR A 444 -7.28 3.33 -7.05
C THR A 444 -8.12 3.45 -5.79
N TYR A 445 -8.93 2.44 -5.46
CA TYR A 445 -9.66 2.42 -4.20
C TYR A 445 -8.75 2.52 -2.98
N GLN A 446 -7.69 1.69 -2.94
CA GLN A 446 -6.74 1.68 -1.84
C GLN A 446 -6.02 3.03 -1.69
N GLY A 447 -5.58 3.64 -2.80
CA GLY A 447 -4.95 4.95 -2.81
C GLY A 447 -5.86 6.05 -2.28
N LEU A 448 -7.06 6.18 -2.85
CA LEU A 448 -8.05 7.17 -2.42
C LEU A 448 -8.46 6.99 -0.95
N SER A 449 -8.71 5.75 -0.53
CA SER A 449 -9.11 5.45 0.85
C SER A 449 -8.02 5.82 1.86
N ALA A 450 -6.76 5.56 1.54
CA ALA A 450 -5.61 5.93 2.37
C ALA A 450 -5.44 7.44 2.45
N LEU A 451 -5.40 8.14 1.32
CA LEU A 451 -5.22 9.60 1.27
C LEU A 451 -6.38 10.36 1.91
N ARG A 452 -7.63 9.88 1.72
CA ARG A 452 -8.79 10.43 2.43
C ARG A 452 -8.62 10.35 3.94
N SER A 453 -8.22 9.18 4.43
CA SER A 453 -8.05 8.94 5.87
C SER A 453 -6.92 9.79 6.45
N HIS A 454 -5.82 9.93 5.71
CA HIS A 454 -4.68 10.78 6.07
C HIS A 454 -5.08 12.26 6.14
N ALA A 455 -5.82 12.75 5.14
CA ALA A 455 -6.29 14.13 5.13
C ALA A 455 -7.26 14.43 6.27
N VAL A 456 -8.25 13.57 6.51
CA VAL A 456 -9.18 13.72 7.66
C VAL A 456 -8.42 13.80 8.98
N TRP A 457 -7.32 13.05 9.12
CA TRP A 457 -6.47 13.13 10.29
C TRP A 457 -5.69 14.45 10.37
N MET A 458 -5.12 14.93 9.26
CA MET A 458 -4.38 16.20 9.21
C MET A 458 -5.26 17.42 9.54
N TYR A 459 -6.54 17.38 9.18
CA TYR A 459 -7.49 18.47 9.43
C TYR A 459 -8.23 18.37 10.78
N GLN A 460 -7.77 17.53 11.72
CA GLN A 460 -8.37 17.50 13.05
C GLN A 460 -8.13 18.85 13.75
N PRO A 461 -9.19 19.53 14.23
CA PRO A 461 -9.02 20.77 14.98
C PRO A 461 -8.12 20.48 16.17
N SER A 462 -7.08 21.30 16.35
CA SER A 462 -6.18 21.18 17.50
C SER A 462 -7.07 21.21 18.74
N THR A 463 -7.16 20.08 19.46
CA THR A 463 -7.69 20.08 20.81
C THR A 463 -6.74 20.95 21.62
N ARG A 464 -7.05 22.26 21.67
CA ARG A 464 -6.44 23.18 22.62
C ARG A 464 -6.66 22.54 23.98
N GLN A 465 -5.57 22.22 24.66
CA GLN A 465 -5.61 22.00 26.09
C GLN A 465 -6.37 23.18 26.72
N PRO A 466 -7.31 22.95 27.64
CA PRO A 466 -7.78 24.04 28.49
C PRO A 466 -6.57 24.49 29.32
N ASN A 467 -5.94 25.57 28.90
CA ASN A 467 -5.10 26.37 29.79
C ASN A 467 -6.04 27.04 30.79
N GLY A 468 -5.92 26.67 32.06
CA GLY A 468 -6.64 27.26 33.19
C GLY A 468 -6.80 26.29 34.33
#